data_AF-A0A533ZMR5-F1
#
_entry.id   AF-A0A533ZMR5-F1
#
_cell.length_a   1.000
_cell.length_b   1.000
_cell.length_c   1.000
_cell.angle_alpha   90.00
_cell.angle_beta   90.00
_cell.angle_gamma   90.00
#
_symmetry.space_group_name_H-M   'P 1'
#
loop_
_entity.id
_entity.type
_entity.pdbx_description
1 polymer ?
#
loop_
_entity_poly.entity_id
_entity_poly.type
_entity_poly.pdbx_seq_one_letter_code
_entity_poly.pdbx_strand_id
1 'polypeptide(L)'
;MLRTAITKPLLPVAFFLGGVTFDSVTLTRIDRLRDNLIMLLYLSLLGALIVLTTRADLGRATPDATDVPENVKSLVNVKSLIARAQPHYPHAIQFLLGGLFSAYTIFYSQSASLTTTAVFFALLIALLVGNEFLRDRLTNANVRLLVSLYALVVFSFFTFFLPVLIGAMNTVVFLIGAGLSAAVTIKVVRLIYQQQEPVSSRQNVVWTSLPAIVLIVVLVGFYFLKWIPPVPLSLKFAGMYHKVAKVDDEFQLEFEKAAWYQF
;
A
#
# COMPACT_ATOMS: atom_id res chain seq x y z
N MET A 1 -7.13 -2.70 40.88
CA MET A 1 -6.40 -2.14 39.71
C MET A 1 -6.38 -3.09 38.50
N LEU A 2 -7.42 -3.90 38.24
CA LEU A 2 -7.42 -4.87 37.11
C LEU A 2 -8.49 -4.62 36.03
N ARG A 3 -9.34 -3.59 36.17
CA ARG A 3 -10.46 -3.34 35.24
C ARG A 3 -10.21 -2.27 34.17
N THR A 4 -9.05 -1.62 34.17
CA THR A 4 -8.78 -0.49 33.26
C THR A 4 -7.82 -0.83 32.11
N ALA A 5 -7.37 -2.09 32.01
CA ALA A 5 -6.45 -2.53 30.95
C ALA A 5 -7.18 -3.07 29.69
N ILE A 6 -8.48 -3.40 29.80
CA ILE A 6 -9.21 -4.15 28.76
C ILE A 6 -9.97 -3.24 27.78
N THR A 7 -10.12 -1.95 28.07
CA THR A 7 -10.90 -1.02 27.22
C THR A 7 -10.08 -0.28 26.16
N LYS A 8 -8.75 -0.44 26.13
CA LYS A 8 -7.85 0.26 25.17
C LYS A 8 -7.57 -0.45 23.83
N PRO A 9 -7.77 -1.77 23.62
CA PRO A 9 -7.58 -2.41 22.31
C PRO A 9 -8.86 -2.61 21.50
N LEU A 10 -10.06 -2.29 22.02
CA LEU A 10 -11.32 -2.53 21.29
C LEU A 10 -11.50 -1.65 20.05
N LEU A 11 -11.13 -0.37 20.14
CA LEU A 11 -11.32 0.57 19.03
C LEU A 11 -10.43 0.22 17.82
N PRO A 12 -9.11 -0.02 17.98
CA PRO A 12 -8.26 -0.41 16.85
C PRO A 12 -8.68 -1.75 16.21
N VAL A 13 -9.01 -2.75 17.02
CA VAL A 13 -9.52 -4.05 16.53
C VAL A 13 -10.84 -3.88 15.75
N ALA A 14 -11.75 -3.03 16.23
CA ALA A 14 -12.99 -2.74 15.51
C ALA A 14 -12.76 -1.97 14.20
N PHE A 15 -11.81 -1.02 14.16
CA PHE A 15 -11.42 -0.34 12.92
C PHE A 15 -10.73 -1.27 11.94
N PHE A 16 -9.89 -2.18 12.42
CA PHE A 16 -9.23 -3.21 11.63
C PHE A 16 -10.23 -4.19 11.03
N LEU A 17 -11.07 -4.82 11.87
CA LEU A 17 -12.10 -5.75 11.42
C LEU A 17 -13.13 -5.04 10.54
N GLY A 18 -13.48 -3.79 10.85
CA GLY A 18 -14.32 -2.94 10.02
C GLY A 18 -13.70 -2.67 8.65
N GLY A 19 -12.41 -2.37 8.58
CA GLY A 19 -11.66 -2.21 7.34
C GLY A 19 -11.63 -3.50 6.52
N VAL A 20 -11.25 -4.62 7.14
CA VAL A 20 -11.21 -5.94 6.48
C VAL A 20 -12.58 -6.37 5.96
N THR A 21 -13.63 -6.14 6.75
CA THR A 21 -15.01 -6.46 6.35
C THR A 21 -15.48 -5.53 5.23
N PHE A 22 -15.18 -4.24 5.34
CA PHE A 22 -15.49 -3.25 4.31
C PHE A 22 -14.78 -3.56 2.99
N ASP A 23 -13.50 -3.94 3.03
CA ASP A 23 -12.74 -4.36 1.86
C ASP A 23 -13.29 -5.64 1.24
N SER A 24 -13.68 -6.62 2.07
CA SER A 24 -14.29 -7.87 1.60
C SER A 24 -15.61 -7.63 0.87
N VAL A 25 -16.39 -6.63 1.30
CA VAL A 25 -17.67 -6.26 0.67
C VAL A 25 -17.48 -5.34 -0.53
N THR A 26 -16.49 -4.43 -0.49
CA THR A 26 -16.31 -3.38 -1.50
C THR A 26 -15.43 -3.84 -2.66
N LEU A 27 -14.40 -4.66 -2.40
CA LEU A 27 -13.36 -5.04 -3.36
C LEU A 27 -13.59 -6.49 -3.83
N THR A 28 -14.47 -6.64 -4.81
CA THR A 28 -14.87 -7.96 -5.33
C THR A 28 -14.12 -8.37 -6.59
N ARG A 29 -13.49 -7.44 -7.34
CA ARG A 29 -12.75 -7.78 -8.58
C ARG A 29 -11.57 -6.84 -8.86
N ILE A 30 -10.41 -7.45 -9.07
CA ILE A 30 -9.14 -6.80 -9.44
C ILE A 30 -9.27 -5.88 -10.68
N ASP A 31 -10.13 -6.24 -11.64
CA ASP A 31 -10.26 -5.53 -12.93
C ASP A 31 -11.25 -4.36 -12.92
N ARG A 32 -11.85 -4.01 -11.78
CA ARG A 32 -12.73 -2.85 -11.72
C ARG A 32 -11.90 -1.58 -11.54
N LEU A 33 -12.02 -0.66 -12.49
CA LEU A 33 -11.43 0.69 -12.40
C LEU A 33 -11.75 1.36 -11.06
N ARG A 34 -12.95 1.13 -10.51
CA ARG A 34 -13.37 1.64 -9.21
C ARG A 34 -12.48 1.14 -8.06
N ASP A 35 -12.20 -0.15 -8.01
CA ASP A 35 -11.41 -0.78 -6.95
C ASP A 35 -9.97 -0.23 -6.98
N ASN A 36 -9.41 -0.08 -8.19
CA ASN A 36 -8.09 0.54 -8.39
C ASN A 36 -8.06 2.03 -8.01
N LEU A 37 -9.12 2.78 -8.29
CA LEU A 37 -9.24 4.19 -7.87
C LEU A 37 -9.36 4.33 -6.34
N ILE A 38 -10.07 3.41 -5.68
CA ILE A 38 -10.17 3.38 -4.21
C ILE A 38 -8.79 3.10 -3.60
N MET A 39 -8.05 2.10 -4.12
CA MET A 39 -6.68 1.83 -3.67
C MET A 39 -5.74 3.00 -3.91
N LEU A 40 -5.83 3.65 -5.08
CA LEU A 40 -5.05 4.85 -5.38
C LEU A 40 -5.38 5.99 -4.41
N LEU A 41 -6.66 6.18 -4.08
CA LEU A 41 -7.10 7.13 -3.07
C LEU A 41 -6.49 6.81 -1.70
N TYR A 42 -6.58 5.55 -1.25
CA TYR A 42 -6.01 5.11 0.02
C TYR A 42 -4.50 5.34 0.08
N LEU A 43 -3.77 5.03 -1.00
CA LEU A 43 -2.33 5.29 -1.11
C LEU A 43 -2.01 6.78 -1.04
N SER A 44 -2.76 7.61 -1.77
CA SER A 44 -2.55 9.06 -1.78
C SER A 44 -2.82 9.68 -0.41
N LEU A 45 -3.88 9.26 0.27
CA LEU A 45 -4.23 9.70 1.63
C LEU A 45 -3.18 9.23 2.63
N LEU A 46 -2.72 7.99 2.52
CA LEU A 46 -1.68 7.45 3.39
C LEU A 46 -0.37 8.23 3.22
N GLY A 47 0.06 8.49 1.99
CA GLY A 47 1.26 9.29 1.71
C GLY A 47 1.14 10.72 2.24
N ALA A 48 -0.03 11.35 2.07
CA ALA A 48 -0.30 12.69 2.60
C ALA A 48 -0.26 12.71 4.14
N LEU A 49 -0.88 11.73 4.81
CA LEU A 49 -0.87 11.63 6.27
C LEU A 49 0.53 11.37 6.82
N ILE A 50 1.35 10.54 6.16
CA ILE A 50 2.75 10.32 6.54
C ILE A 50 3.56 11.62 6.45
N VAL A 51 3.37 12.41 5.38
CA VAL A 51 4.03 13.73 5.26
C VAL A 51 3.56 14.68 6.37
N LEU A 52 2.25 14.78 6.59
CA LEU A 52 1.67 15.70 7.57
C LEU A 52 2.10 15.35 9.00
N THR A 53 1.99 14.08 9.40
CA THR A 53 2.36 13.65 10.76
C THR A 53 3.85 13.86 11.01
N THR A 54 4.71 13.47 10.07
CA THR A 54 6.15 13.57 10.25
C THR A 54 6.61 15.01 10.29
N ARG A 55 6.06 15.89 9.44
CA ARG A 55 6.37 17.33 9.48
C ARG A 55 5.88 17.98 10.77
N ALA A 56 4.70 17.59 11.27
CA ALA A 56 4.20 18.11 12.55
C ALA A 56 5.14 17.74 13.70
N ASP A 57 5.69 16.53 13.69
CA ASP A 57 6.63 16.07 14.72
C ASP A 57 8.02 16.74 14.59
N LEU A 58 8.51 16.92 13.37
CA LEU A 58 9.74 17.68 13.09
C LEU A 58 9.62 19.15 13.50
N GLY A 59 8.47 19.80 13.23
CA GLY A 59 8.22 21.19 13.57
C GLY A 59 8.09 21.44 15.08
N ARG A 60 7.78 20.43 15.88
CA ARG A 60 7.83 20.51 17.36
C ARG A 60 9.24 20.52 17.92
N ALA A 61 10.19 19.91 17.20
CA ALA A 61 11.57 19.78 17.63
C ALA A 61 12.40 21.05 17.34
N THR A 62 11.91 21.94 16.48
CA THR A 62 12.49 23.26 16.20
C THR A 62 11.71 24.35 16.94
N PRO A 63 12.22 24.87 18.07
CA PRO A 63 11.59 25.97 18.79
C PRO A 63 11.98 27.29 18.13
N ASP A 64 11.43 27.62 16.96
CA ASP A 64 11.48 29.02 16.52
C ASP A 64 10.47 29.36 15.42
N ALA A 65 10.12 30.65 15.37
CA ALA A 65 9.19 31.34 14.47
C ALA A 65 7.71 31.41 14.93
N THR A 66 7.50 32.01 16.11
CA THR A 66 6.32 32.87 16.33
C THR A 66 6.57 34.23 15.70
N ASP A 67 6.39 34.35 14.39
CA ASP A 67 6.13 35.61 13.71
C ASP A 67 5.22 35.31 12.51
N VAL A 68 3.91 35.46 12.70
CA VAL A 68 2.92 35.22 11.65
C VAL A 68 2.46 36.56 11.08
N PRO A 69 2.77 36.90 9.80
CA PRO A 69 2.27 38.10 9.15
C PRO A 69 0.74 38.08 9.02
N GLU A 70 0.09 39.25 9.10
CA GLU A 70 -1.39 39.43 9.15
C GLU A 70 -2.17 38.81 7.97
N ASN A 71 -1.48 38.50 6.87
CA ASN A 71 -2.02 37.99 5.60
C ASN A 71 -2.44 36.50 5.69
N VAL A 72 -2.18 35.83 6.82
CA VAL A 72 -2.20 34.36 6.96
C VAL A 72 -3.42 33.86 7.76
N LYS A 73 -4.44 34.69 8.03
CA LYS A 73 -5.62 34.26 8.83
C LYS A 73 -6.39 33.05 8.24
N SER A 74 -6.41 32.87 6.90
CA SER A 74 -7.02 31.69 6.25
C SER A 74 -6.21 30.40 6.46
N LEU A 75 -4.87 30.50 6.40
CA LEU A 75 -3.95 29.40 6.66
C LEU A 75 -3.90 29.01 8.15
N VAL A 76 -4.18 29.95 9.07
CA VAL A 76 -4.30 29.69 10.51
C VAL A 76 -5.48 28.76 10.81
N ASN A 77 -6.62 28.92 10.12
CA ASN A 77 -7.76 28.02 10.29
C ASN A 77 -7.46 26.59 9.83
N VAL A 78 -6.75 26.43 8.70
CA VAL A 78 -6.35 25.10 8.21
C VAL A 78 -5.31 24.46 9.12
N LYS A 79 -4.30 25.22 9.59
CA LYS A 79 -3.32 24.72 10.58
C LYS A 79 -3.98 24.33 11.90
N SER A 80 -4.97 25.10 12.35
CA SER A 80 -5.77 24.83 13.56
C SER A 80 -6.58 23.53 13.43
N LEU A 81 -7.24 23.31 12.29
CA LEU A 81 -7.97 22.07 12.02
C LEU A 81 -7.03 20.85 11.93
N ILE A 82 -5.88 21.01 11.27
CA ILE A 82 -4.82 19.98 11.18
C ILE A 82 -4.30 19.62 12.58
N ALA A 83 -4.00 20.62 13.41
CA ALA A 83 -3.53 20.41 14.78
C ALA A 83 -4.59 19.70 15.66
N ARG A 84 -5.87 20.00 15.45
CA ARG A 84 -6.98 19.37 16.16
C ARG A 84 -7.25 17.93 15.72
N ALA A 85 -6.98 17.61 14.46
CA ALA A 85 -7.11 16.26 13.89
C ALA A 85 -5.90 15.36 14.17
N GLN A 86 -4.74 15.94 14.47
CA GLN A 86 -3.48 15.22 14.62
C GLN A 86 -3.47 14.03 15.61
N PRO A 87 -4.19 14.05 16.76
CA PRO A 87 -4.29 12.87 17.62
C PRO A 87 -4.85 11.62 16.93
N HIS A 88 -5.58 11.81 15.83
CA HIS A 88 -6.23 10.75 15.06
C HIS A 88 -5.38 10.27 13.87
N TYR A 89 -4.26 10.94 13.54
CA TYR A 89 -3.43 10.56 12.38
C TYR A 89 -2.84 9.15 12.47
N PRO A 90 -2.28 8.68 13.60
CA PRO A 90 -1.79 7.32 13.70
C PRO A 90 -2.90 6.27 13.46
N HIS A 91 -4.11 6.56 13.96
CA HIS A 91 -5.28 5.69 13.77
C HIS A 91 -5.72 5.65 12.30
N ALA A 92 -5.73 6.80 11.62
CA ALA A 92 -6.04 6.87 10.19
C ALA A 92 -4.98 6.16 9.33
N ILE A 93 -3.69 6.32 9.64
CA ILE A 93 -2.59 5.61 8.97
C ILE A 93 -2.74 4.11 9.16
N GLN A 94 -3.02 3.65 10.38
CA GLN A 94 -3.24 2.23 10.67
C GLN A 94 -4.45 1.68 9.92
N PHE A 95 -5.56 2.42 9.87
CA PHE A 95 -6.74 2.04 9.11
C PHE A 95 -6.44 1.91 7.61
N LEU A 96 -5.76 2.89 7.02
CA LEU A 96 -5.39 2.88 5.60
C LEU A 96 -4.41 1.75 5.27
N LEU A 97 -3.38 1.54 6.10
CA LEU A 97 -2.45 0.42 5.93
C LEU A 97 -3.16 -0.93 6.06
N GLY A 98 -4.01 -1.08 7.09
CA GLY A 98 -4.81 -2.28 7.29
C GLY A 98 -5.72 -2.56 6.10
N GLY A 99 -6.41 -1.54 5.60
CA GLY A 99 -7.27 -1.65 4.42
C GLY A 99 -6.51 -2.02 3.15
N LEU A 100 -5.33 -1.42 2.93
CA LEU A 100 -4.47 -1.77 1.80
C LEU A 100 -3.94 -3.20 1.90
N PHE A 101 -3.42 -3.62 3.06
CA PHE A 101 -2.96 -5.00 3.25
C PHE A 101 -4.08 -6.02 3.12
N SER A 102 -5.28 -5.68 3.57
CA SER A 102 -6.49 -6.50 3.45
C SER A 102 -6.89 -6.66 1.99
N ALA A 103 -7.04 -5.56 1.27
CA ALA A 103 -7.30 -5.54 -0.18
C ALA A 103 -6.27 -6.39 -0.96
N TYR A 104 -4.98 -6.19 -0.68
CA TYR A 104 -3.92 -6.96 -1.32
C TYR A 104 -3.99 -8.43 -0.94
N THR A 105 -4.22 -8.78 0.33
CA THR A 105 -4.40 -10.17 0.74
C THR A 105 -5.54 -10.83 -0.04
N ILE A 106 -6.69 -10.17 -0.19
CA ILE A 106 -7.80 -10.68 -0.99
C ILE A 106 -7.37 -10.89 -2.46
N PHE A 107 -6.75 -9.89 -3.08
CA PHE A 107 -6.35 -9.96 -4.49
C PHE A 107 -5.27 -11.00 -4.76
N TYR A 108 -4.25 -11.06 -3.92
CA TYR A 108 -3.18 -12.03 -4.02
C TYR A 108 -3.66 -13.45 -3.67
N SER A 109 -4.65 -13.62 -2.78
CA SER A 109 -5.24 -14.94 -2.50
C SER A 109 -5.97 -15.54 -3.71
N GLN A 110 -6.66 -14.72 -4.51
CA GLN A 110 -7.31 -15.14 -5.75
C GLN A 110 -6.30 -15.50 -6.86
N SER A 111 -5.06 -15.06 -6.69
CA SER A 111 -3.98 -15.11 -7.67
C SER A 111 -2.92 -16.16 -7.35
N ALA A 112 -2.86 -16.59 -6.09
CA ALA A 112 -1.80 -17.45 -5.59
C ALA A 112 -2.07 -18.92 -5.94
N SER A 113 -1.16 -19.50 -6.72
CA SER A 113 -0.90 -20.94 -6.65
C SER A 113 -0.30 -21.23 -5.26
N LEU A 114 -0.93 -22.16 -4.52
CA LEU A 114 -0.65 -22.46 -3.11
C LEU A 114 0.83 -22.79 -2.79
N THR A 115 1.65 -23.14 -3.78
CA THR A 115 2.99 -23.68 -3.55
C THR A 115 4.13 -22.67 -3.77
N THR A 116 4.08 -21.85 -4.81
CA THR A 116 5.26 -21.05 -5.24
C THR A 116 5.26 -19.63 -4.67
N THR A 117 4.09 -19.10 -4.34
CA THR A 117 3.89 -17.66 -4.07
C THR A 117 3.49 -17.37 -2.61
N ALA A 118 3.53 -18.42 -1.78
CA ALA A 118 3.14 -18.40 -0.38
C ALA A 118 3.98 -17.44 0.47
N VAL A 119 5.23 -17.17 0.11
CA VAL A 119 6.13 -16.29 0.90
C VAL A 119 5.63 -14.85 0.91
N PHE A 120 5.34 -14.28 -0.27
CA PHE A 120 4.84 -12.91 -0.36
C PHE A 120 3.42 -12.79 0.23
N PHE A 121 2.59 -13.81 0.02
CA PHE A 121 1.26 -13.87 0.61
C PHE A 121 1.31 -13.95 2.15
N ALA A 122 2.18 -14.81 2.71
CA ALA A 122 2.40 -14.90 4.15
C ALA A 122 2.94 -13.60 4.73
N LEU A 123 3.81 -12.89 4.00
CA LEU A 123 4.28 -11.55 4.39
C LEU A 123 3.10 -10.57 4.48
N LEU A 124 2.20 -10.55 3.51
CA LEU A 124 1.01 -9.68 3.55
C LEU A 124 0.09 -10.01 4.72
N ILE A 125 -0.17 -11.30 5.00
CA ILE A 125 -0.96 -11.72 6.17
C ILE A 125 -0.26 -11.31 7.46
N ALA A 126 1.05 -11.53 7.58
CA ALA A 126 1.82 -11.15 8.75
C ALA A 126 1.81 -9.64 8.97
N LEU A 127 1.86 -8.84 7.91
CA LEU A 127 1.72 -7.38 7.99
C LEU A 127 0.30 -6.94 8.30
N LEU A 128 -0.71 -7.63 7.77
CA LEU A 128 -2.12 -7.38 8.06
C LEU A 128 -2.40 -7.60 9.55
N VAL A 129 -2.02 -8.76 10.09
CA VAL A 129 -2.15 -9.09 11.52
C VAL A 129 -1.23 -8.21 12.37
N GLY A 130 -0.01 -7.98 11.89
CA GLY A 130 1.01 -7.15 12.52
C GLY A 130 0.64 -5.67 12.61
N ASN A 131 -0.21 -5.17 11.72
CA ASN A 131 -0.67 -3.78 11.68
C ASN A 131 -1.33 -3.34 13.00
N GLU A 132 -1.97 -4.28 13.71
CA GLU A 132 -2.54 -4.02 15.04
C GLU A 132 -1.45 -3.84 16.11
N PHE A 133 -0.43 -4.69 16.10
CA PHE A 133 0.71 -4.62 17.02
C PHE A 133 1.67 -3.46 16.73
N LEU A 134 1.60 -2.91 15.52
CA LEU A 134 2.39 -1.75 15.11
C LEU A 134 1.89 -0.45 15.75
N ARG A 135 0.74 -0.43 16.43
CA ARG A 135 0.14 0.78 17.03
C ARG A 135 1.14 1.60 17.85
N ASP A 136 1.89 0.96 18.76
CA ASP A 136 2.84 1.67 19.62
C ASP A 136 4.06 2.19 18.84
N ARG A 137 4.45 1.53 17.74
CA ARG A 137 5.57 1.95 16.87
C ARG A 137 5.18 3.04 15.87
N LEU A 138 3.92 3.02 15.42
CA LEU A 138 3.31 4.04 14.57
C LEU A 138 3.04 5.31 15.40
N THR A 139 2.61 5.17 16.65
CA THR A 139 2.37 6.28 17.58
C THR A 139 3.67 6.96 18.01
N ASN A 140 4.77 6.20 18.14
CA ASN A 140 6.11 6.73 18.41
C ASN A 140 6.87 7.18 17.13
N ALA A 141 6.15 7.36 16.01
CA ALA A 141 6.63 7.96 14.76
C ALA A 141 8.01 7.46 14.28
N ASN A 142 8.23 6.14 14.20
CA ASN A 142 9.40 5.66 13.46
C ASN A 142 9.18 5.89 11.95
N VAL A 143 9.57 7.07 11.47
CA VAL A 143 9.40 7.52 10.08
C VAL A 143 9.95 6.50 9.09
N ARG A 144 11.08 5.85 9.43
CA ARG A 144 11.69 4.82 8.57
C ARG A 144 10.76 3.64 8.35
N LEU A 145 10.11 3.17 9.41
CA LEU A 145 9.13 2.09 9.34
C LEU A 145 7.91 2.52 8.53
N LEU A 146 7.37 3.72 8.77
CA LEU A 146 6.23 4.25 8.01
C LEU A 146 6.54 4.32 6.51
N VAL A 147 7.72 4.81 6.15
CA VAL A 147 8.18 4.92 4.77
C VAL A 147 8.41 3.53 4.16
N SER A 148 8.93 2.55 4.91
CA SER A 148 9.06 1.17 4.46
C SER A 148 7.70 0.49 4.21
N LEU A 149 6.73 0.65 5.12
CA LEU A 149 5.38 0.14 4.93
C LEU A 149 4.70 0.82 3.73
N TYR A 150 4.86 2.13 3.60
CA TYR A 150 4.39 2.89 2.44
C TYR A 150 4.99 2.38 1.13
N ALA A 151 6.29 2.14 1.10
CA ALA A 151 6.97 1.57 -0.07
C ALA A 151 6.44 0.19 -0.43
N LEU A 152 6.16 -0.67 0.56
CA LEU A 152 5.59 -1.99 0.34
C LEU A 152 4.18 -1.91 -0.28
N VAL A 153 3.31 -1.04 0.21
CA VAL A 153 1.95 -0.91 -0.33
C VAL A 153 1.96 -0.26 -1.72
N VAL A 154 2.82 0.73 -1.96
CA VAL A 154 3.00 1.33 -3.29
C VAL A 154 3.55 0.32 -4.28
N PHE A 155 4.54 -0.49 -3.86
CA PHE A 155 5.09 -1.58 -4.67
C PHE A 155 4.02 -2.63 -5.01
N SER A 156 3.24 -3.05 -4.01
CA SER A 156 2.14 -4.00 -4.22
C SER A 156 1.15 -3.44 -5.24
N PHE A 157 0.77 -2.17 -5.12
CA PHE A 157 -0.12 -1.52 -6.09
C PHE A 157 0.44 -1.51 -7.51
N PHE A 158 1.64 -0.98 -7.73
CA PHE A 158 2.16 -0.84 -9.09
C PHE A 158 2.49 -2.19 -9.74
N THR A 159 2.82 -3.22 -8.97
CA THR A 159 3.12 -4.55 -9.52
C THR A 159 1.91 -5.28 -10.07
N PHE A 160 0.67 -4.95 -9.65
CA PHE A 160 -0.54 -5.46 -10.31
C PHE A 160 -1.21 -4.41 -11.21
N PHE A 161 -1.21 -3.13 -10.81
CA PHE A 161 -1.93 -2.08 -11.52
C PHE A 161 -1.33 -1.80 -12.91
N LEU A 162 0.00 -1.79 -13.04
CA LEU A 162 0.64 -1.56 -14.35
C LEU A 162 0.35 -2.69 -15.34
N PRO A 163 0.51 -3.98 -14.99
CA PRO A 163 0.11 -5.07 -15.89
C PRO A 163 -1.35 -5.00 -16.32
N VAL A 164 -2.27 -4.62 -15.43
CA VAL A 164 -3.70 -4.45 -15.74
C VAL A 164 -3.93 -3.27 -16.70
N LEU A 165 -3.24 -2.14 -16.48
CA LEU A 165 -3.37 -0.94 -17.31
C LEU A 165 -2.77 -1.14 -18.71
N ILE A 166 -1.61 -1.79 -18.79
CA ILE A 166 -0.87 -2.02 -20.04
C ILE A 166 -1.41 -3.24 -20.78
N GLY A 167 -2.00 -4.20 -20.08
CA GLY A 167 -2.43 -5.48 -20.64
C GLY A 167 -1.28 -6.45 -20.93
N ALA A 168 -0.10 -6.24 -20.33
CA ALA A 168 1.09 -7.06 -20.55
C ALA A 168 1.74 -7.47 -19.22
N MET A 169 2.02 -8.77 -19.08
CA MET A 169 2.62 -9.36 -17.88
C MET A 169 4.05 -9.82 -18.16
N ASN A 170 4.96 -8.86 -18.36
CA ASN A 170 6.38 -9.13 -18.62
C ASN A 170 7.30 -8.48 -17.57
N THR A 171 8.56 -8.90 -17.57
CA THR A 171 9.58 -8.40 -16.64
C THR A 171 9.77 -6.88 -16.74
N VAL A 172 9.63 -6.30 -17.93
CA VAL A 172 9.81 -4.86 -18.15
C VAL A 172 8.74 -4.07 -17.41
N VAL A 173 7.47 -4.46 -17.54
CA VAL A 173 6.34 -3.82 -16.83
C VAL A 173 6.52 -3.92 -15.32
N PHE A 174 6.96 -5.08 -14.82
CA PHE A 174 7.27 -5.26 -13.40
C PHE A 174 8.38 -4.32 -12.92
N LEU A 175 9.50 -4.22 -13.65
CA LEU A 175 10.62 -3.34 -13.29
C LEU A 175 10.25 -1.86 -13.35
N ILE A 176 9.40 -1.44 -14.31
CA ILE A 176 8.82 -0.09 -14.36
C ILE A 176 7.99 0.16 -13.09
N GLY A 177 7.15 -0.81 -12.69
CA GLY A 177 6.38 -0.71 -11.45
C GLY A 177 7.25 -0.59 -10.21
N ALA A 178 8.31 -1.39 -10.10
CA ALA A 178 9.29 -1.29 -9.03
C ALA A 178 10.00 0.07 -9.00
N GLY A 179 10.44 0.56 -10.16
CA GLY A 179 11.08 1.87 -10.31
C GLY A 179 10.14 3.03 -9.94
N LEU A 180 8.88 2.97 -10.39
CA LEU A 180 7.86 3.96 -10.05
C LEU A 180 7.56 3.96 -8.55
N SER A 181 7.56 2.78 -7.92
CA SER A 181 7.39 2.64 -6.47
C SER A 181 8.51 3.33 -5.69
N ALA A 182 9.76 3.13 -6.12
CA ALA A 182 10.91 3.81 -5.54
C ALA A 182 10.81 5.34 -5.74
N ALA A 183 10.43 5.79 -6.95
CA ALA A 183 10.28 7.21 -7.25
C ALA A 183 9.20 7.88 -6.38
N VAL A 184 8.03 7.25 -6.24
CA VAL A 184 6.93 7.75 -5.40
C VAL A 184 7.33 7.78 -3.92
N THR A 185 8.02 6.74 -3.44
CA THR A 185 8.53 6.68 -2.07
C THR A 185 9.54 7.81 -1.80
N ILE A 186 10.52 7.99 -2.69
CA ILE A 186 11.52 9.07 -2.58
C ILE A 186 10.81 10.43 -2.63
N LYS A 187 9.79 10.60 -3.47
CA LYS A 187 9.00 11.84 -3.53
C LYS A 187 8.33 12.13 -2.19
N VAL A 188 7.70 11.15 -1.54
CA VAL A 188 7.11 11.31 -0.21
C VAL A 188 8.16 11.70 0.82
N VAL A 189 9.33 11.07 0.82
CA VAL A 189 10.43 11.41 1.75
C VAL A 189 10.96 12.83 1.48
N ARG A 190 11.12 13.23 0.21
CA ARG A 190 11.50 14.61 -0.13
C ARG A 190 10.47 15.61 0.35
N LEU A 191 9.18 15.31 0.21
CA LEU A 191 8.11 16.14 0.76
C LEU A 191 8.25 16.22 2.29
N ILE A 192 8.54 15.15 3.01
CA ILE A 192 8.77 15.23 4.48
C ILE A 192 9.83 16.29 4.83
N TYR A 193 10.97 16.31 4.13
CA TYR A 193 12.13 17.14 4.50
C TYR A 193 12.27 18.46 3.71
N GLN A 194 11.32 18.84 2.86
CA GLN A 194 11.46 20.01 1.97
C GLN A 194 11.61 21.36 2.71
N GLN A 195 11.16 21.44 3.97
CA GLN A 195 11.14 22.67 4.77
C GLN A 195 12.35 22.78 5.71
N GLN A 196 13.28 21.82 5.67
CA GLN A 196 14.51 21.84 6.46
C GLN A 196 15.69 22.41 5.67
N GLU A 197 16.72 22.86 6.38
CA GLU A 197 17.97 23.32 5.80
C GLU A 197 18.54 22.32 4.74
N PRO A 198 19.08 22.80 3.61
CA PRO A 198 19.34 21.98 2.42
C PRO A 198 20.29 20.79 2.68
N VAL A 199 21.30 20.99 3.53
CA VAL A 199 22.36 20.00 3.80
C VAL A 199 21.82 18.87 4.68
N SER A 200 21.17 19.18 5.79
CA SER A 200 20.55 18.20 6.69
C SER A 200 19.40 17.46 6.01
N SER A 201 18.62 18.16 5.18
CA SER A 201 17.52 17.58 4.41
C SER A 201 17.98 16.46 3.47
N ARG A 202 19.08 16.67 2.73
CA ARG A 202 19.57 15.66 1.77
C ARG A 202 20.02 14.37 2.46
N GLN A 203 20.76 14.48 3.56
CA GLN A 203 21.20 13.33 4.34
C GLN A 203 19.99 12.60 4.97
N ASN A 204 19.05 13.35 5.56
CA ASN A 204 17.82 12.79 6.13
C ASN A 204 16.97 12.05 5.10
N VAL A 205 16.87 12.57 3.86
CA VAL A 205 16.15 11.90 2.77
C VAL A 205 16.78 10.55 2.44
N VAL A 206 18.11 10.48 2.35
CA VAL A 206 18.83 9.23 2.03
C VAL A 206 18.62 8.21 3.14
N TRP A 207 18.89 8.56 4.40
CA TRP A 207 18.77 7.62 5.52
C TRP A 207 17.33 7.16 5.78
N THR A 208 16.36 8.04 5.53
CA THR A 208 14.94 7.71 5.72
C THR A 208 14.40 6.83 4.60
N SER A 209 14.86 7.03 3.36
CA SER A 209 14.45 6.20 2.22
C SER A 209 15.21 4.87 2.14
N LEU A 210 16.42 4.77 2.69
CA LEU A 210 17.28 3.59 2.60
C LEU A 210 16.56 2.25 2.92
N PRO A 211 15.89 2.06 4.07
CA PRO A 211 15.25 0.78 4.38
C PRO A 211 14.10 0.45 3.42
N ALA A 212 13.41 1.46 2.89
CA ALA A 212 12.36 1.28 1.90
C ALA A 212 12.93 0.88 0.53
N ILE A 213 14.05 1.47 0.11
CA ILE A 213 14.73 1.10 -1.14
C ILE A 213 15.31 -0.31 -1.05
N VAL A 214 15.94 -0.65 0.08
CA VAL A 214 16.42 -2.03 0.34
C VAL A 214 15.27 -3.02 0.27
N LEU A 215 14.12 -2.70 0.87
CA LEU A 215 12.93 -3.55 0.80
C LEU A 215 12.46 -3.74 -0.64
N ILE A 216 12.38 -2.69 -1.46
CA ILE A 216 12.01 -2.80 -2.87
C ILE A 216 13.00 -3.70 -3.62
N VAL A 217 14.30 -3.55 -3.40
CA VAL A 217 15.32 -4.41 -4.02
C VAL A 217 15.15 -5.88 -3.63
N VAL A 218 14.86 -6.16 -2.37
CA VAL A 218 14.57 -7.53 -1.89
C VAL A 218 13.32 -8.08 -2.59
N LEU A 219 12.25 -7.29 -2.72
CA LEU A 219 11.02 -7.70 -3.41
C LEU A 219 11.26 -7.94 -4.91
N VAL A 220 12.12 -7.14 -5.56
CA VAL A 220 12.57 -7.41 -6.93
C VAL A 220 13.32 -8.75 -7.00
N GLY A 221 14.15 -9.07 -6.01
CA GLY A 221 14.77 -10.40 -5.90
C GLY A 221 13.74 -11.52 -5.79
N PHE A 222 12.70 -11.34 -4.97
CA PHE A 222 11.60 -12.31 -4.84
C PHE A 222 10.86 -12.57 -6.15
N TYR A 223 10.75 -11.56 -7.03
CA TYR A 223 10.19 -11.74 -8.36
C TYR A 223 11.01 -12.70 -9.22
N PHE A 224 12.34 -12.54 -9.27
CA PHE A 224 13.21 -13.45 -10.02
C PHE A 224 13.25 -14.86 -9.42
N LEU A 225 13.07 -14.97 -8.10
CA LEU A 225 12.89 -16.25 -7.40
C LEU A 225 11.50 -16.87 -7.59
N LYS A 226 10.60 -16.21 -8.34
CA LYS A 226 9.19 -16.61 -8.56
C LYS A 226 8.34 -16.66 -7.28
N TRP A 227 8.76 -16.01 -6.20
CA TRP A 227 8.04 -15.95 -4.93
C TRP A 227 6.94 -14.89 -4.89
N ILE A 228 6.99 -13.92 -5.81
CA ILE A 228 5.87 -12.99 -6.04
C ILE A 228 4.99 -13.60 -7.12
N PRO A 229 3.69 -13.83 -6.85
CA PRO A 229 2.79 -14.34 -7.87
C PRO A 229 2.72 -13.34 -9.02
N PRO A 230 2.84 -13.79 -10.28
CA PRO A 230 2.33 -12.99 -11.37
C PRO A 230 0.84 -12.78 -11.10
N VAL A 231 0.40 -11.55 -10.89
CA VAL A 231 -1.03 -11.29 -10.66
C VAL A 231 -1.76 -11.62 -11.96
N PRO A 232 -2.69 -12.59 -11.97
CA PRO A 232 -3.50 -12.88 -13.12
C PRO A 232 -4.29 -11.61 -13.45
N LEU A 233 -4.09 -11.12 -14.67
CA LEU A 233 -5.14 -10.39 -15.36
C LEU A 233 -6.41 -11.24 -15.20
N SER A 234 -7.50 -10.66 -14.68
CA SER A 234 -8.69 -11.47 -14.46
C SER A 234 -9.02 -12.16 -15.78
N LEU A 235 -9.13 -13.49 -15.73
CA LEU A 235 -9.51 -14.31 -16.87
C LEU A 235 -10.85 -13.77 -17.37
N LYS A 236 -10.82 -12.92 -18.40
CA LYS A 236 -12.04 -12.38 -19.02
C LYS A 236 -12.88 -13.51 -19.62
N PHE A 237 -12.24 -14.64 -19.92
CA PHE A 237 -12.85 -15.86 -20.42
C PHE A 237 -12.31 -17.07 -19.66
N ALA A 238 -13.15 -17.62 -18.77
CA ALA A 238 -12.97 -18.97 -18.25
C ALA A 238 -13.84 -19.90 -19.10
N GLY A 239 -13.21 -20.75 -19.90
CA GLY A 239 -13.86 -21.85 -20.62
C GLY A 239 -13.30 -23.19 -20.13
N MET A 240 -14.15 -24.21 -20.08
CA MET A 240 -13.69 -25.59 -19.90
C MET A 240 -13.11 -26.06 -21.24
N TYR A 241 -11.80 -25.94 -21.40
CA TYR A 241 -11.09 -26.39 -22.60
C TYR A 241 -10.53 -27.78 -22.36
N HIS A 242 -10.82 -28.72 -23.28
CA HIS A 242 -10.35 -30.10 -23.15
C HIS A 242 -8.89 -30.26 -23.56
N LYS A 243 -8.38 -29.33 -24.37
CA LYS A 243 -7.00 -29.34 -24.86
C LYS A 243 -6.45 -27.93 -24.99
N VAL A 244 -5.28 -27.71 -24.39
CA VAL A 244 -4.52 -26.47 -24.48
C VAL A 244 -3.17 -26.83 -25.10
N ALA A 245 -2.88 -26.31 -26.29
CA ALA A 245 -1.59 -26.48 -26.95
C ALA A 245 -0.96 -25.09 -27.18
N LYS A 246 0.32 -24.95 -26.83
CA LYS A 246 1.10 -23.73 -27.11
C LYS A 246 1.89 -23.96 -28.40
N VAL A 247 1.57 -23.21 -29.45
CA VAL A 247 2.26 -23.26 -30.75
C VAL A 247 2.63 -21.83 -31.14
N ASP A 248 3.91 -21.57 -31.40
CA ASP A 248 4.43 -20.26 -31.85
C ASP A 248 3.97 -19.05 -31.03
N ASP A 249 4.00 -19.20 -29.70
CA ASP A 249 3.59 -18.19 -28.71
C ASP A 249 2.09 -17.83 -28.68
N GLU A 250 1.27 -18.54 -29.46
CA GLU A 250 -0.18 -18.51 -29.37
C GLU A 250 -0.75 -19.73 -28.62
N PHE A 251 -1.82 -19.52 -27.87
CA PHE A 251 -2.57 -20.58 -27.20
C PHE A 251 -3.69 -21.06 -28.12
N GLN A 252 -3.58 -22.29 -28.62
CA GLN A 252 -4.69 -22.96 -29.30
C GLN A 252 -5.55 -23.70 -28.27
N LEU A 253 -6.83 -23.36 -28.26
CA LEU A 253 -7.82 -23.86 -27.31
C LEU A 253 -8.90 -24.64 -28.05
N GLU A 254 -9.04 -25.93 -27.77
CA GLU A 254 -10.14 -26.75 -28.28
C GLU A 254 -11.29 -26.74 -27.26
N PHE A 255 -12.47 -26.30 -27.71
CA PHE A 255 -13.71 -26.38 -26.93
C PHE A 255 -14.71 -27.30 -27.63
N GLU A 256 -15.48 -28.04 -26.84
CA GLU A 256 -16.60 -28.83 -27.35
C GLU A 256 -17.85 -27.93 -27.36
N LYS A 257 -18.53 -27.84 -28.49
CA LYS A 257 -19.74 -27.02 -28.63
C LYS A 257 -20.87 -27.68 -27.83
N ALA A 258 -21.29 -27.05 -26.72
CA ALA A 258 -22.41 -27.54 -25.92
C ALA A 258 -23.68 -27.71 -26.78
N ALA A 259 -24.45 -28.76 -26.50
CA ALA A 259 -25.69 -29.05 -27.21
C ALA A 259 -26.69 -27.90 -26.99
N TRP A 260 -27.43 -27.56 -28.06
CA TRP A 260 -28.28 -26.36 -28.19
C TRP A 260 -29.38 -26.15 -27.12
N TYR A 261 -29.58 -27.10 -26.21
CA TYR A 261 -30.62 -27.09 -25.18
C TYR A 261 -30.09 -26.92 -23.75
N GLN A 262 -28.76 -26.82 -23.56
CA GLN A 262 -28.17 -26.48 -22.27
C GLN A 262 -27.74 -25.01 -22.27
N PHE A 263 -28.69 -24.13 -21.94
CA PHE A 263 -28.44 -22.73 -21.60
C PHE A 263 -28.98 -22.43 -20.21
#